data_AF-A0A1I7EAQ8-F1
#
_entry.id   AF-A0A1I7EAQ8-F1
#
_cell.length_a   1.000
_cell.length_b   1.000
_cell.length_c   1.000
_cell.angle_alpha   90.00
_cell.angle_beta   90.00
_cell.angle_gamma   90.00
#
_symmetry.space_group_name_H-M   'P 1'
#
loop_
_entity.id
_entity.type
_entity.pdbx_description
1 polymer ?
#
loop_
_entity_poly.entity_id
_entity_poly.type
_entity_poly.pdbx_seq_one_letter_code
_entity_poly.pdbx_strand_id
1 'polypeptide(L)'
;MHIIDENLTTTGNAHSKTVDMLVDYITDCEFDESCLNTASLAMAMEYCYQPHPRFWREFSATFVADAVARLFPDRISAPGKATRSGNELMRDVREILRVNAFDEENAEMIAAVPVRERPADRVAASEWICGEYRRKRQMSELEFAQRDGKCCGEGALTVLECLEKARAGIPFTRIGTRVARSYRDAMLDARR
;
A
#
# COMPACT_ATOMS: atom_id res chain seq x y z
N MET A 1 -11.43 33.96 7.36
CA MET A 1 -11.26 33.07 6.20
C MET A 1 -9.81 32.63 6.16
N HIS A 2 -9.48 31.53 6.85
CA HIS A 2 -8.18 30.86 6.80
C HIS A 2 -8.44 29.37 7.04
N ILE A 3 -8.74 28.64 5.97
CA ILE A 3 -8.87 27.17 5.96
C ILE A 3 -8.15 26.71 4.69
N ILE A 4 -6.84 26.98 4.57
CA ILE A 4 -6.03 26.48 3.45
C ILE A 4 -4.67 25.93 3.96
N ASP A 5 -4.13 26.42 5.09
CA ASP A 5 -2.78 26.02 5.52
C ASP A 5 -2.67 24.67 6.25
N GLU A 6 -3.61 24.30 7.13
CA GLU A 6 -3.43 23.10 7.98
C GLU A 6 -3.34 21.78 7.20
N ASN A 7 -4.08 21.65 6.10
CA ASN A 7 -4.08 20.46 5.26
C ASN A 7 -2.80 20.32 4.41
N LEU A 8 -2.20 21.43 3.97
CA LEU A 8 -0.96 21.41 3.18
C LEU A 8 0.25 21.00 4.04
N THR A 9 0.37 21.54 5.26
CA THR A 9 1.44 21.15 6.20
C THR A 9 1.30 19.71 6.69
N THR A 10 0.08 19.22 6.92
CA THR A 10 -0.15 17.85 7.39
C THR A 10 0.18 16.83 6.31
N THR A 11 -0.23 17.10 5.07
CA THR A 11 0.04 16.21 3.92
C THR A 11 1.54 16.20 3.56
N GLY A 12 2.21 17.36 3.58
CA GLY A 12 3.65 17.45 3.34
C GLY A 12 4.50 16.72 4.39
N ASN A 13 4.06 16.71 5.65
CA ASN A 13 4.72 15.98 6.74
C ASN A 13 4.53 14.45 6.60
N ALA A 14 3.33 14.00 6.22
CA ALA A 14 3.05 12.57 5.95
C ALA A 14 3.84 12.04 4.74
N HIS A 15 3.98 12.87 3.69
CA HIS A 15 4.84 12.59 2.53
C HIS A 15 6.29 12.38 2.97
N SER A 16 6.88 13.34 3.68
CA SER A 16 8.28 13.24 4.10
C SER A 16 8.54 11.99 4.94
N LYS A 17 7.69 11.72 5.94
CA LYS A 17 7.85 10.55 6.82
C LYS A 17 7.81 9.23 6.05
N THR A 18 6.88 9.09 5.11
CA THR A 18 6.78 7.86 4.31
C THR A 18 7.99 7.69 3.40
N VAL A 19 8.45 8.77 2.76
CA VAL A 19 9.67 8.73 1.95
C VAL A 19 10.89 8.38 2.79
N ASP A 20 11.02 8.96 3.98
CA ASP A 20 12.14 8.67 4.89
C ASP A 20 12.11 7.21 5.35
N MET A 21 10.93 6.64 5.67
CA MET A 21 10.77 5.21 5.99
C MET A 21 11.16 4.29 4.83
N LEU A 22 10.82 4.67 3.58
CA LEU A 22 11.23 3.94 2.38
C LEU A 22 12.74 3.96 2.22
N VAL A 23 13.37 5.14 2.39
CA VAL A 23 14.82 5.31 2.32
C VAL A 23 15.50 4.46 3.39
N ASP A 24 15.07 4.57 4.65
CA ASP A 24 15.61 3.79 5.77
C ASP A 24 15.52 2.29 5.49
N TYR A 25 14.37 1.80 5.00
CA TYR A 25 14.23 0.39 4.68
C TYR A 25 15.20 -0.07 3.59
N ILE A 26 15.29 0.68 2.48
CA ILE A 26 16.16 0.33 1.34
C ILE A 26 17.64 0.34 1.79
N THR A 27 18.05 1.32 2.58
CA THR A 27 19.42 1.41 3.14
C THR A 27 19.70 0.31 4.16
N ASP A 28 18.79 0.05 5.08
CA ASP A 28 18.97 -1.00 6.10
C ASP A 28 18.95 -2.41 5.54
N CYS A 29 18.30 -2.58 4.39
CA CYS A 29 18.28 -3.82 3.64
C CYS A 29 19.44 -3.95 2.64
N GLU A 30 20.34 -2.97 2.57
CA GLU A 30 21.51 -3.00 1.67
C GLU A 30 21.14 -3.19 0.19
N PHE A 31 19.95 -2.71 -0.21
CA PHE A 31 19.56 -2.75 -1.61
C PHE A 31 20.48 -1.85 -2.41
N ASP A 32 21.17 -2.44 -3.38
CA ASP A 32 21.86 -1.70 -4.42
C ASP A 32 20.96 -1.58 -5.67
N GLU A 33 21.49 -0.97 -6.72
CA GLU A 33 20.75 -0.78 -7.96
C GLU A 33 20.30 -2.10 -8.62
N SER A 34 21.04 -3.20 -8.40
CA SER A 34 20.71 -4.52 -8.92
C SER A 34 19.54 -5.16 -8.16
N CYS A 35 19.36 -4.80 -6.89
CA CYS A 35 18.23 -5.25 -6.08
C CYS A 35 16.91 -4.57 -6.46
N LEU A 36 16.94 -3.40 -7.13
CA LEU A 36 15.75 -2.63 -7.48
C LEU A 36 14.86 -3.32 -8.52
N ASN A 37 13.86 -4.03 -8.00
CA ASN A 37 12.79 -4.65 -8.76
C ASN A 37 11.44 -4.51 -8.04
N THR A 38 10.36 -4.90 -8.73
CA THR A 38 8.98 -4.79 -8.24
C THR A 38 8.80 -5.43 -6.85
N ALA A 39 9.39 -6.60 -6.60
CA ALA A 39 9.26 -7.29 -5.32
C ALA A 39 10.00 -6.57 -4.18
N SER A 40 11.22 -6.07 -4.43
CA SER A 40 11.99 -5.31 -3.44
C SER A 40 11.26 -4.03 -3.01
N LEU A 41 10.63 -3.32 -3.96
CA LEU A 41 9.85 -2.11 -3.69
C LEU A 41 8.52 -2.44 -3.01
N ALA A 42 7.89 -3.56 -3.38
CA ALA A 42 6.71 -4.06 -2.67
C ALA A 42 7.01 -4.29 -1.18
N MET A 43 8.16 -4.90 -0.86
CA MET A 43 8.60 -5.11 0.51
C MET A 43 8.84 -3.80 1.27
N ALA A 44 9.45 -2.80 0.61
CA ALA A 44 9.63 -1.48 1.22
C ALA A 44 8.27 -0.78 1.50
N MET A 45 7.31 -0.89 0.58
CA MET A 45 5.95 -0.36 0.79
C MET A 45 5.22 -1.09 1.93
N GLU A 46 5.34 -2.43 1.99
CA GLU A 46 4.80 -3.26 3.07
C GLU A 46 5.37 -2.91 4.43
N TYR A 47 6.67 -2.59 4.49
CA TYR A 47 7.32 -2.11 5.72
C TYR A 47 6.74 -0.79 6.21
N CYS A 48 6.44 0.12 5.28
CA CYS A 48 5.86 1.43 5.58
C CYS A 48 4.39 1.35 6.04
N TYR A 49 3.71 0.23 5.81
CA TYR A 49 2.28 0.08 6.11
C TYR A 49 1.92 0.42 7.55
N GLN A 50 0.95 1.32 7.71
CA GLN A 50 0.32 1.64 8.99
C GLN A 50 -1.18 1.32 8.90
N PRO A 51 -1.74 0.56 9.86
CA PRO A 51 -3.13 0.11 9.81
C PRO A 51 -4.12 1.19 10.25
N HIS A 52 -4.17 2.29 9.50
CA HIS A 52 -5.20 3.33 9.64
C HIS A 52 -5.97 3.49 8.32
N PRO A 53 -7.22 4.01 8.36
CA PRO A 53 -8.00 4.24 7.16
C PRO A 53 -7.24 5.10 6.15
N ARG A 54 -7.49 4.85 4.86
CA ARG A 54 -6.92 5.57 3.71
C ARG A 54 -5.40 5.53 3.55
N PHE A 55 -4.66 4.72 4.33
CA PHE A 55 -3.21 4.64 4.23
C PHE A 55 -2.78 4.32 2.79
N TRP A 56 -3.30 3.25 2.20
CA TRP A 56 -2.91 2.83 0.85
C TRP A 56 -3.42 3.77 -0.23
N ARG A 57 -4.61 4.34 -0.02
CA ARG A 57 -5.17 5.35 -0.93
C ARG A 57 -4.37 6.65 -0.95
N GLU A 58 -3.66 6.96 0.13
CA GLU A 58 -2.81 8.13 0.25
C GLU A 58 -1.34 7.82 -0.06
N PHE A 59 -0.95 6.55 -0.09
CA PHE A 59 0.37 6.10 -0.51
C PHE A 59 0.56 6.25 -2.03
N SER A 60 1.30 7.28 -2.42
CA SER A 60 1.53 7.59 -3.83
C SER A 60 2.79 6.92 -4.39
N ALA A 61 2.75 6.55 -5.68
CA ALA A 61 3.94 6.12 -6.42
C ALA A 61 5.03 7.21 -6.49
N THR A 62 4.65 8.47 -6.26
CA THR A 62 5.61 9.57 -6.13
C THR A 62 6.49 9.42 -4.89
N PHE A 63 5.99 8.84 -3.80
CA PHE A 63 6.79 8.60 -2.59
C PHE A 63 7.91 7.59 -2.89
N VAL A 64 7.57 6.53 -3.64
CA VAL A 64 8.52 5.52 -4.08
C VAL A 64 9.54 6.11 -5.06
N ALA A 65 9.09 6.90 -6.03
CA ALA A 65 9.99 7.57 -6.97
C ALA A 65 10.97 8.51 -6.27
N ASP A 66 10.50 9.30 -5.29
CA ASP A 66 11.33 10.20 -4.50
C ASP A 66 12.38 9.43 -3.69
N ALA A 67 11.99 8.34 -3.02
CA ALA A 67 12.92 7.49 -2.26
C ALA A 67 14.00 6.87 -3.16
N VAL A 68 13.61 6.35 -4.33
CA VAL A 68 14.55 5.80 -5.31
C VAL A 68 15.46 6.89 -5.87
N ALA A 69 14.94 8.09 -6.18
CA ALA A 69 15.74 9.20 -6.69
C ALA A 69 16.80 9.68 -5.68
N ARG A 70 16.48 9.67 -4.37
CA ARG A 70 17.41 10.04 -3.30
C ARG A 70 18.59 9.07 -3.20
N LEU A 71 18.35 7.78 -3.40
CA LEU A 71 19.37 6.72 -3.25
C LEU A 71 20.10 6.39 -4.56
N PHE A 72 19.41 6.52 -5.69
CA PHE A 72 19.88 6.13 -7.02
C PHE A 72 19.55 7.23 -8.05
N PRO A 73 20.19 8.40 -7.95
CA PRO A 73 19.85 9.56 -8.78
C PRO A 73 19.97 9.29 -10.28
N ASP A 74 20.89 8.42 -10.70
CA ASP A 74 21.15 8.11 -12.11
C ASP A 74 20.03 7.26 -12.75
N ARG A 75 19.28 6.47 -11.95
CA ARG A 75 18.15 5.63 -12.41
C ARG A 75 16.93 6.44 -12.84
N ILE A 76 16.72 7.59 -12.20
CA ILE A 76 15.62 8.52 -12.47
C ILE A 76 16.21 9.78 -13.12
N SER A 77 17.04 9.60 -14.14
CA SER A 77 17.54 10.74 -14.91
C SER A 77 16.37 11.40 -15.66
N ALA A 78 16.04 12.64 -15.25
CA ALA A 78 15.23 13.70 -15.87
C ALA A 78 13.89 13.35 -16.57
N PRO A 79 12.89 14.28 -16.58
CA PRO A 79 11.70 14.13 -17.42
C PRO A 79 12.12 13.93 -18.88
N GLY A 80 11.88 12.74 -19.43
CA GLY A 80 12.28 12.36 -20.80
C GLY A 80 13.51 11.44 -20.93
N LYS A 81 14.16 11.03 -19.83
CA LYS A 81 15.33 10.11 -19.85
C LYS A 81 15.15 8.85 -18.98
N ALA A 82 13.95 8.59 -18.45
CA ALA A 82 13.68 7.33 -17.76
C ALA A 82 13.95 6.13 -18.67
N THR A 83 14.76 5.19 -18.19
CA THR A 83 15.02 3.94 -18.93
C THR A 83 13.72 3.15 -19.06
N ARG A 84 13.60 2.35 -20.13
CA ARG A 84 12.44 1.47 -20.33
C ARG A 84 12.16 0.59 -19.09
N SER A 85 13.24 0.11 -18.46
CA SER A 85 13.20 -0.67 -17.21
C SER A 85 12.63 0.13 -16.03
N GLY A 86 13.02 1.39 -15.85
CA GLY A 86 12.47 2.25 -14.79
C GLY A 86 10.98 2.56 -14.97
N ASN A 87 10.54 2.80 -16.22
CA ASN A 87 9.13 3.04 -16.52
C ASN A 87 8.26 1.80 -16.28
N GLU A 88 8.76 0.62 -16.65
CA GLU A 88 8.10 -0.67 -16.39
C GLU A 88 8.01 -0.94 -14.88
N LEU A 89 9.10 -0.73 -14.14
CA LEU A 89 9.13 -0.85 -12.68
C LEU A 89 8.09 0.05 -11.99
N MET A 90 8.04 1.34 -12.36
CA MET A 90 7.08 2.27 -11.75
C MET A 90 5.63 2.00 -12.16
N ARG A 91 5.40 1.36 -13.32
CA ARG A 91 4.07 0.87 -13.70
C ARG A 91 3.63 -0.25 -12.76
N ASP A 92 4.52 -1.20 -12.48
CA ASP A 92 4.20 -2.32 -11.59
C ASP A 92 3.98 -1.84 -10.14
N VAL A 93 4.77 -0.87 -9.66
CA VAL A 93 4.54 -0.19 -8.37
C VAL A 93 3.15 0.43 -8.30
N ARG A 94 2.72 1.13 -9.36
CA ARG A 94 1.36 1.71 -9.41
C ARG A 94 0.28 0.65 -9.36
N GLU A 95 0.47 -0.52 -9.98
CA GLU A 95 -0.51 -1.61 -9.90
C GLU A 95 -0.59 -2.19 -8.48
N ILE A 96 0.55 -2.38 -7.80
CA ILE A 96 0.56 -2.83 -6.41
C ILE A 96 -0.17 -1.83 -5.49
N LEU A 97 0.10 -0.54 -5.65
CA LEU A 97 -0.58 0.50 -4.87
C LEU A 97 -2.08 0.53 -5.17
N ARG A 98 -2.46 0.37 -6.45
CA ARG A 98 -3.87 0.30 -6.86
C ARG A 98 -4.60 -0.88 -6.19
N VAL A 99 -3.98 -2.07 -6.18
CA VAL A 99 -4.56 -3.27 -5.55
C VAL A 99 -4.74 -3.04 -4.06
N ASN A 100 -3.71 -2.57 -3.34
CA ASN A 100 -3.82 -2.34 -1.90
C ASN A 100 -4.85 -1.23 -1.56
N ALA A 101 -4.91 -0.16 -2.36
CA ALA A 101 -5.90 0.91 -2.19
C ALA A 101 -7.34 0.41 -2.45
N PHE A 102 -7.50 -0.49 -3.42
CA PHE A 102 -8.77 -1.13 -3.73
C PHE A 102 -9.24 -2.05 -2.59
N ASP A 103 -8.33 -2.86 -2.05
CA ASP A 103 -8.61 -3.71 -0.88
C ASP A 103 -8.98 -2.87 0.35
N GLU A 104 -8.30 -1.75 0.57
CA GLU A 104 -8.59 -0.82 1.66
C GLU A 104 -9.96 -0.15 1.50
N GLU A 105 -10.31 0.31 0.30
CA GLU A 105 -11.64 0.86 0.03
C GLU A 105 -12.74 -0.19 0.27
N ASN A 106 -12.52 -1.42 -0.17
CA ASN A 106 -13.45 -2.54 0.09
C ASN A 106 -13.56 -2.83 1.60
N ALA A 107 -12.45 -2.81 2.33
CA ALA A 107 -12.44 -2.99 3.77
C ALA A 107 -13.22 -1.89 4.49
N GLU A 108 -13.05 -0.63 4.09
CA GLU A 108 -13.81 0.50 4.62
C GLU A 108 -15.32 0.37 4.34
N MET A 109 -15.71 -0.11 3.14
CA MET A 109 -17.10 -0.39 2.83
C MET A 109 -17.69 -1.49 3.73
N ILE A 110 -16.96 -2.59 3.94
CA ILE A 110 -17.41 -3.68 4.82
C ILE A 110 -17.47 -3.19 6.28
N ALA A 111 -16.50 -2.38 6.72
CA ALA A 111 -16.46 -1.82 8.07
C ALA A 111 -17.71 -0.98 8.40
N ALA A 112 -18.30 -0.32 7.39
CA ALA A 112 -19.52 0.47 7.54
C ALA A 112 -20.80 -0.37 7.74
N VAL A 113 -20.74 -1.68 7.48
CA VAL A 113 -21.85 -2.62 7.70
C VAL A 113 -21.86 -3.10 9.17
N PRO A 114 -23.03 -3.31 9.80
CA PRO A 114 -23.11 -3.93 11.12
C PRO A 114 -22.37 -5.27 11.16
N VAL A 115 -21.59 -5.54 12.23
CA VAL A 115 -20.71 -6.73 12.35
C VAL A 115 -21.42 -8.04 12.01
N ARG A 116 -22.67 -8.21 12.48
CA ARG A 116 -23.49 -9.41 12.25
C ARG A 116 -23.91 -9.64 10.79
N GLU A 117 -23.84 -8.60 9.96
CA GLU A 117 -24.26 -8.60 8.55
C GLU A 117 -23.05 -8.60 7.60
N ARG A 118 -21.83 -8.55 8.13
CA ARG A 118 -20.62 -8.56 7.31
C ARG A 118 -20.37 -9.95 6.70
N PRO A 119 -19.77 -10.00 5.49
CA PRO A 119 -19.38 -11.26 4.88
C PRO A 119 -18.36 -12.00 5.78
N ALA A 120 -18.58 -13.30 5.97
CA ALA A 120 -17.81 -14.12 6.90
C ALA A 120 -16.49 -14.66 6.31
N ASP A 121 -16.42 -14.77 4.99
CA ASP A 121 -15.27 -15.33 4.27
C ASP A 121 -15.01 -14.61 2.95
N ARG A 122 -13.87 -14.93 2.32
CA ARG A 122 -13.42 -14.27 1.08
C ARG A 122 -14.38 -14.43 -0.10
N VAL A 123 -15.13 -15.53 -0.18
CA VAL A 123 -16.08 -15.75 -1.28
C VAL A 123 -17.29 -14.86 -1.06
N ALA A 124 -17.91 -14.94 0.13
CA ALA A 124 -19.02 -14.07 0.51
C ALA A 124 -18.65 -12.58 0.41
N ALA A 125 -17.42 -12.22 0.77
CA ALA A 125 -16.92 -10.85 0.66
C ALA A 125 -16.82 -10.41 -0.80
N SER A 126 -16.26 -11.24 -1.68
CA SER A 126 -16.17 -10.90 -3.11
C SER A 126 -17.54 -10.71 -3.77
N GLU A 127 -18.52 -11.57 -3.43
CA GLU A 127 -19.90 -11.46 -3.92
C GLU A 127 -20.58 -10.18 -3.41
N TRP A 128 -20.41 -9.90 -2.11
CA TRP A 128 -20.92 -8.69 -1.47
C TRP A 128 -20.32 -7.41 -2.09
N ILE A 129 -19.00 -7.36 -2.27
CA ILE A 129 -18.27 -6.24 -2.89
C ILE A 129 -18.79 -6.00 -4.33
N CYS A 130 -18.90 -7.06 -5.13
CA CYS A 130 -19.45 -6.95 -6.48
C CYS A 130 -20.92 -6.46 -6.46
N GLY A 131 -21.72 -6.94 -5.51
CA GLY A 131 -23.09 -6.47 -5.29
C GLY A 131 -23.16 -4.98 -4.99
N GLU A 132 -22.29 -4.50 -4.10
CA GLU A 132 -22.21 -3.10 -3.71
C GLU A 132 -21.76 -2.19 -4.86
N TYR A 133 -20.72 -2.54 -5.60
CA TYR A 133 -20.31 -1.76 -6.76
C TYR A 133 -21.38 -1.71 -7.84
N ARG A 134 -22.09 -2.83 -8.08
CA ARG A 134 -23.25 -2.85 -8.98
C ARG A 134 -24.36 -1.93 -8.50
N ARG A 135 -24.68 -1.94 -7.21
CA ARG A 135 -25.69 -1.08 -6.59
C ARG A 135 -25.33 0.41 -6.70
N LYS A 136 -24.05 0.74 -6.53
CA LYS A 136 -23.49 2.10 -6.63
C LYS A 136 -23.20 2.56 -8.07
N ARG A 137 -23.35 1.68 -9.07
CA ARG A 137 -23.02 1.91 -10.49
C ARG A 137 -21.56 2.28 -10.73
N GLN A 138 -20.66 1.75 -9.90
CA GLN A 138 -19.21 1.91 -10.01
C GLN A 138 -18.66 0.80 -10.91
N MET A 139 -18.79 1.00 -12.23
CA MET A 139 -18.58 -0.07 -13.21
C MET A 139 -17.11 -0.48 -13.35
N SER A 140 -16.18 0.48 -13.25
CA SER A 140 -14.73 0.18 -13.35
C SER A 140 -14.25 -0.63 -12.14
N GLU A 141 -14.73 -0.31 -10.95
CA GLU A 141 -14.45 -1.04 -9.71
C GLU A 141 -15.11 -2.42 -9.72
N LEU A 142 -16.33 -2.53 -10.25
CA LEU A 142 -17.02 -3.80 -10.46
C LEU A 142 -16.23 -4.73 -11.40
N GLU A 143 -15.80 -4.23 -12.56
CA GLU A 143 -15.00 -5.02 -13.52
C GLU A 143 -13.69 -5.49 -12.89
N PHE A 144 -13.04 -4.63 -12.09
CA PHE A 144 -11.84 -4.98 -11.36
C PHE A 144 -12.12 -6.07 -10.31
N ALA A 145 -13.15 -5.92 -9.49
CA ALA A 145 -13.57 -6.90 -8.49
C ALA A 145 -13.88 -8.27 -9.12
N GLN A 146 -14.58 -8.27 -10.25
CA GLN A 146 -14.95 -9.48 -10.98
C GLN A 146 -13.73 -10.20 -11.56
N ARG A 147 -12.76 -9.46 -12.10
CA ARG A 147 -11.52 -10.01 -12.62
C ARG A 147 -10.66 -10.63 -11.51
N ASP A 148 -10.62 -9.97 -10.36
CA ASP A 148 -9.84 -10.41 -9.20
C ASP A 148 -10.51 -11.56 -8.43
N GLY A 149 -11.83 -11.66 -8.53
CA GLY A 149 -12.62 -12.75 -7.97
C GLY A 149 -12.50 -12.81 -6.45
N LYS A 150 -12.20 -14.00 -5.90
CA LYS A 150 -12.08 -14.18 -4.45
C LYS A 150 -10.91 -13.43 -3.80
N CYS A 151 -9.92 -12.98 -4.59
CA CYS A 151 -8.75 -12.27 -4.07
C CYS A 151 -9.16 -10.92 -3.47
N CYS A 152 -10.08 -10.18 -4.09
CA CYS A 152 -10.53 -8.90 -3.55
C CYS A 152 -11.25 -9.05 -2.20
N GLY A 153 -11.99 -10.14 -2.02
CA GLY A 153 -12.62 -10.47 -0.74
C GLY A 153 -11.58 -10.83 0.34
N GLU A 154 -10.53 -11.57 -0.03
CA GLU A 154 -9.43 -11.92 0.87
C GLU A 154 -8.60 -10.70 1.29
N GLY A 155 -8.25 -9.85 0.32
CA GLY A 155 -7.55 -8.59 0.56
C GLY A 155 -8.35 -7.64 1.45
N ALA A 156 -9.63 -7.43 1.13
CA ALA A 156 -10.52 -6.58 1.93
C ALA A 156 -10.67 -7.08 3.37
N LEU A 157 -10.87 -8.38 3.59
CA LEU A 157 -10.99 -8.93 4.95
C LEU A 157 -9.67 -8.84 5.73
N THR A 158 -8.52 -9.02 5.06
CA THR A 158 -7.20 -8.84 5.68
C THR A 158 -6.99 -7.40 6.13
N VAL A 159 -7.32 -6.42 5.28
CA VAL A 159 -7.22 -5.00 5.64
C VAL A 159 -8.22 -4.63 6.73
N LEU A 160 -9.45 -5.16 6.67
CA LEU A 160 -10.46 -4.95 7.72
C LEU A 160 -9.94 -5.43 9.08
N GLU A 161 -9.38 -6.64 9.15
CA GLU A 161 -8.79 -7.16 10.40
C GLU A 161 -7.67 -6.24 10.90
N CYS A 162 -6.79 -5.76 10.02
CA CYS A 162 -5.73 -4.81 10.38
C CYS A 162 -6.31 -3.55 11.05
N LEU A 163 -7.32 -2.93 10.41
CA LEU A 163 -7.95 -1.70 10.89
C LEU A 163 -8.67 -1.93 12.24
N GLU A 164 -9.37 -3.05 12.40
CA GLU A 164 -10.10 -3.35 13.63
C GLU A 164 -9.18 -3.64 14.81
N LYS A 165 -8.11 -4.42 14.59
CA LYS A 165 -7.10 -4.71 15.61
C LYS A 165 -6.37 -3.44 16.04
N ALA A 166 -5.99 -2.60 15.07
CA ALA A 166 -5.36 -1.31 15.34
C ALA A 166 -6.27 -0.40 16.17
N ARG A 167 -7.55 -0.29 15.81
CA ARG A 167 -8.54 0.48 16.58
C ARG A 167 -8.74 -0.05 18.01
N ALA A 168 -8.61 -1.36 18.20
CA ALA A 168 -8.69 -1.99 19.52
C ALA A 168 -7.38 -1.89 20.32
N GLY A 169 -6.32 -1.30 19.78
CA GLY A 169 -4.99 -1.27 20.41
C GLY A 169 -4.33 -2.66 20.48
N ILE A 170 -4.79 -3.62 19.67
CA ILE A 170 -4.26 -4.98 19.64
C ILE A 170 -3.15 -5.03 18.59
N PRO A 171 -1.93 -5.46 18.95
CA PRO A 171 -0.87 -5.66 17.98
C PRO A 171 -1.29 -6.68 16.91
N PHE A 172 -1.34 -6.22 15.67
CA PHE A 172 -1.57 -7.07 14.51
C PHE A 172 -0.69 -6.59 13.36
N THR A 173 -0.24 -7.51 12.53
CA THR A 173 0.64 -7.19 11.40
C THR A 173 0.29 -8.12 10.25
N ARG A 174 -0.06 -7.55 9.09
CA ARG A 174 -0.25 -8.31 7.85
C ARG A 174 1.01 -9.11 7.52
N ILE A 175 0.85 -10.25 6.85
CA ILE A 175 1.97 -11.15 6.55
C ILE A 175 3.09 -10.41 5.82
N GLY A 176 2.78 -9.61 4.79
CA GLY A 176 3.77 -8.81 4.04
C GLY A 176 4.59 -7.89 4.95
N THR A 177 3.95 -7.02 5.73
CA THR A 177 4.62 -6.17 6.73
C THR A 177 5.47 -6.97 7.72
N ARG A 178 5.01 -8.14 8.18
CA ARG A 178 5.80 -9.00 9.09
C ARG A 178 7.06 -9.50 8.39
N VAL A 179 6.95 -10.01 7.16
CA VAL A 179 8.10 -10.48 6.39
C VAL A 179 9.09 -9.35 6.13
N ALA A 180 8.59 -8.15 5.78
CA ALA A 180 9.45 -6.99 5.54
C ALA A 180 10.23 -6.57 6.80
N ARG A 181 9.56 -6.52 7.96
CA ARG A 181 10.24 -6.25 9.24
C ARG A 181 11.28 -7.31 9.58
N SER A 182 10.91 -8.60 9.49
CA SER A 182 11.85 -9.68 9.78
C SER A 182 13.06 -9.70 8.85
N TYR A 183 12.89 -9.33 7.58
CA TYR A 183 14.00 -9.19 6.65
C TYR A 183 14.95 -8.05 7.04
N ARG A 184 14.42 -6.85 7.34
CA ARG A 184 15.22 -5.73 7.83
C ARG A 184 15.96 -6.07 9.13
N ASP A 185 15.27 -6.71 10.09
CA ASP A 185 15.87 -7.13 11.36
C ASP A 185 17.05 -8.09 11.13
N ALA A 186 16.89 -9.08 10.24
CA ALA A 186 17.94 -10.01 9.88
C ALA A 186 19.17 -9.33 9.24
N MET A 187 18.94 -8.34 8.36
CA MET A 187 20.02 -7.56 7.75
C MET A 187 20.77 -6.71 8.78
N LEU A 188 20.03 -6.09 9.72
CA LEU A 188 20.63 -5.30 10.80
C LEU A 188 21.42 -6.17 11.79
N ASP A 189 20.93 -7.35 12.13
CA ASP A 189 21.62 -8.28 13.02
C ASP A 189 22.88 -8.87 12.38
N ALA A 190 22.89 -9.11 11.06
CA ALA A 190 24.07 -9.57 10.33
C ALA A 190 25.24 -8.56 10.34
N ARG A 191 24.97 -7.29 10.67
CA ARG A 191 25.97 -6.22 10.77
C ARG A 191 26.60 -6.10 12.17
N ARG A 192 26.01 -6.74 13.18
CA ARG A 192 26.46 -6.68 14.58
C ARG A 192 27.54 -7.70 14.86
#